data_AF-A0A078A357-F1
#
_entry.id   AF-A0A078A357-F1
#
_cell.length_a   1.000
_cell.length_b   1.000
_cell.length_c   1.000
_cell.angle_alpha   90.00
_cell.angle_beta   90.00
_cell.angle_gamma   90.00
#
_symmetry.space_group_name_H-M   'P 1'
#
loop_
_entity.id
_entity.type
_entity.pdbx_description
1 polymer ?
#
loop_
_entity_poly.entity_id
_entity_poly.type
_entity_poly.pdbx_seq_one_letter_code
_entity_poly.pdbx_strand_id
1 'polypeptide(L)'
;MESTYNNLQTMKLESSEGYLSNLFKGSKVYEYDTRIDEYNWYALFFIQLAFYFVLQAFARKFAPPPGDIKVFKEKKKMNDYHFYYFQYTTFVHAMLGCIAGNYFILVLLHIDPLILYYGGYRYDQPNHLYHMILMVHSFAYFTYDSIIEIYYGTDDFLTNSHHVVVLLASFTHVINRYGGFEYIGNSIKFFLNTHLVLHLTAEISNPFLILRTVLKISGMKETTLYAVNDVIFATTFLFLRMIVTPCILVYMLEGHNILVADKVGTAFILFIQLFWCYRIIYLILEKIRESSKDKSGTYNEPQLVKVLFSIFKSLCYDRKALILISITQFVLIIAIPYYFYQDSIFNNY
;
A
#
# COMPACT_ATOMS: atom_id res chain seq x y z
N MET A 1 21.71 29.21 -31.90
CA MET A 1 20.29 28.84 -32.10
C MET A 1 19.89 27.66 -31.22
N GLU A 2 20.64 26.55 -31.15
CA GLU A 2 20.36 25.44 -30.22
C GLU A 2 20.31 25.84 -28.74
N SER A 3 21.28 26.63 -28.26
CA SER A 3 21.29 27.12 -26.86
C SER A 3 20.04 27.94 -26.51
N THR A 4 19.54 28.76 -27.44
CA THR A 4 18.36 29.59 -27.23
C THR A 4 17.08 28.76 -27.30
N TYR A 5 17.05 27.74 -28.16
CA TYR A 5 15.93 26.80 -28.28
C TYR A 5 15.79 25.93 -27.03
N ASN A 6 16.91 25.41 -26.50
CA ASN A 6 16.91 24.66 -25.25
C ASN A 6 16.42 25.50 -24.08
N ASN A 7 16.89 26.75 -23.93
CA ASN A 7 16.42 27.67 -22.89
C ASN A 7 14.93 28.01 -23.00
N LEU A 8 14.39 28.14 -24.22
CA LEU A 8 12.97 28.40 -24.45
C LEU A 8 12.09 27.18 -24.12
N GLN A 9 12.58 25.96 -24.37
CA GLN A 9 11.91 24.73 -23.91
C GLN A 9 11.96 24.60 -22.38
N THR A 10 13.09 24.92 -21.75
CA THR A 10 13.20 24.89 -20.28
C THR A 10 12.27 25.91 -19.63
N MET A 11 12.20 27.14 -20.16
CA MET A 11 11.28 28.18 -19.66
C MET A 11 9.80 27.83 -19.87
N LYS A 12 9.44 27.16 -20.98
CA LYS A 12 8.05 26.70 -21.19
C LYS A 12 7.65 25.63 -20.19
N LEU A 13 8.55 24.65 -19.93
CA LEU A 13 8.34 23.61 -18.92
C LEU A 13 8.22 24.21 -17.51
N GLU A 14 9.03 25.21 -17.16
CA GLU A 14 8.93 25.90 -15.87
C GLU A 14 7.63 26.69 -15.70
N SER A 15 7.05 27.21 -16.79
CA SER A 15 5.80 27.99 -16.76
C SER A 15 4.52 27.14 -16.71
N SER A 16 4.61 25.83 -16.98
CA SER A 16 3.48 24.90 -16.95
C SER A 16 3.38 24.07 -15.66
N GLU A 17 4.33 24.23 -14.74
CA GLU A 17 4.29 23.47 -13.49
C GLU A 17 3.17 23.98 -12.58
N GLY A 18 2.22 23.08 -12.25
CA GLY A 18 1.12 23.36 -11.34
C GLY A 18 1.60 23.89 -9.98
N TYR A 19 0.73 24.64 -9.28
CA TYR A 19 0.99 25.17 -7.93
C TYR A 19 1.56 24.11 -6.97
N LEU A 20 1.05 22.89 -7.10
CA LEU A 20 1.44 21.72 -6.34
C LEU A 20 2.85 21.23 -6.70
N SER A 21 3.20 21.04 -7.97
CA SER A 21 4.58 20.72 -8.42
C SER A 21 5.63 21.69 -7.82
N ASN A 22 5.32 22.98 -7.79
CA ASN A 22 6.23 23.98 -7.23
C ASN A 22 6.44 23.85 -5.71
N LEU A 23 5.44 23.35 -4.96
CA LEU A 23 5.57 23.09 -3.52
C LEU A 23 6.50 21.89 -3.24
N PHE A 24 6.61 20.94 -4.18
CA PHE A 24 7.42 19.72 -4.06
C PHE A 24 8.60 19.69 -5.03
N LYS A 25 9.05 20.85 -5.50
CA LYS A 25 10.26 20.99 -6.32
C LYS A 25 11.47 20.64 -5.46
N GLY A 26 11.78 19.35 -5.39
CA GLY A 26 12.99 18.86 -4.74
C GLY A 26 14.25 19.57 -5.25
N SER A 27 15.30 19.59 -4.45
CA SER A 27 16.50 20.39 -4.78
C SER A 27 17.50 19.67 -5.68
N LYS A 28 17.37 18.35 -5.91
CA LYS A 28 18.28 17.59 -6.79
C LYS A 28 17.53 16.87 -7.90
N VAL A 29 18.16 16.88 -9.07
CA VAL A 29 17.83 16.02 -10.20
C VAL A 29 18.85 14.90 -10.24
N TYR A 30 18.37 13.66 -10.23
CA TYR A 30 19.23 12.49 -10.41
C TYR A 30 19.30 12.13 -11.89
N GLU A 31 20.50 11.84 -12.37
CA GLU A 31 20.69 11.20 -13.66
C GLU A 31 20.43 9.70 -13.53
N TYR A 32 19.93 9.09 -14.61
CA TYR A 32 19.70 7.65 -14.63
C TYR A 32 21.04 6.89 -14.57
N ASP A 33 21.19 6.02 -13.57
CA ASP A 33 22.36 5.16 -13.44
C ASP A 33 22.21 3.96 -14.38
N THR A 34 22.92 3.99 -15.51
CA THR A 34 22.84 2.92 -16.53
C THR A 34 23.29 1.56 -16.03
N ARG A 35 24.04 1.49 -14.92
CA ARG A 35 24.40 0.20 -14.30
C ARG A 35 23.17 -0.57 -13.84
N ILE A 36 22.05 0.10 -13.60
CA ILE A 36 20.75 -0.53 -13.29
C ILE A 36 20.34 -1.51 -14.39
N ASP A 37 20.60 -1.19 -15.66
CA ASP A 37 20.27 -2.07 -16.79
C ASP A 37 21.17 -3.31 -16.88
N GLU A 38 22.33 -3.31 -16.20
CA GLU A 38 23.29 -4.43 -16.21
C GLU A 38 22.90 -5.56 -15.24
N TYR A 39 22.01 -5.29 -14.27
CA TYR A 39 21.58 -6.28 -13.30
C TYR A 39 20.58 -7.28 -13.90
N ASN A 40 20.74 -8.55 -13.53
CA ASN A 40 19.75 -9.57 -13.85
C ASN A 40 18.56 -9.50 -12.86
N TRP A 41 17.63 -8.58 -13.12
CA TRP A 41 16.45 -8.36 -12.28
C TRP A 41 15.55 -9.60 -12.15
N TYR A 42 15.50 -10.46 -13.19
CA TYR A 42 14.79 -11.73 -13.13
C TYR A 42 15.42 -12.71 -12.13
N ALA A 43 16.76 -12.83 -12.15
CA ALA A 43 17.46 -13.65 -11.17
C ALA A 43 17.22 -13.14 -9.74
N LEU A 44 17.30 -11.83 -9.52
CA LEU A 44 17.00 -11.23 -8.22
C LEU A 44 15.56 -11.52 -7.78
N PHE A 45 14.59 -11.40 -8.69
CA PHE A 45 13.19 -11.76 -8.43
C PHE A 45 13.04 -13.22 -7.98
N PHE A 46 13.61 -14.18 -8.71
CA PHE A 46 13.52 -15.60 -8.33
C PHE A 46 14.23 -15.91 -7.01
N ILE A 47 15.35 -15.26 -6.72
CA ILE A 47 16.04 -15.36 -5.42
C ILE A 47 15.12 -14.86 -4.29
N GLN A 48 14.49 -13.70 -4.46
CA GLN A 48 13.56 -13.12 -3.47
C GLN A 48 12.31 -14.00 -3.31
N LEU A 49 11.77 -14.54 -4.40
CA LEU A 49 10.64 -15.45 -4.37
C LEU A 49 10.97 -16.73 -3.59
N ALA A 50 12.13 -17.35 -3.86
CA ALA A 50 12.62 -18.52 -3.13
C ALA A 50 12.86 -18.20 -1.64
N PHE A 51 13.37 -17.01 -1.33
CA PHE A 51 13.54 -16.54 0.03
C PHE A 51 12.22 -16.57 0.82
N TYR A 52 11.10 -16.12 0.23
CA TYR A 52 9.80 -16.17 0.93
C TYR A 52 9.29 -17.59 1.19
N PHE A 53 9.50 -18.53 0.26
CA PHE A 53 9.17 -19.94 0.51
C PHE A 53 10.02 -20.55 1.63
N VAL A 54 11.32 -20.23 1.67
CA VAL A 54 12.22 -20.66 2.75
C VAL A 54 11.80 -20.05 4.08
N LEU A 55 11.48 -18.76 4.09
CA LEU A 55 10.98 -18.05 5.26
C LEU A 55 9.67 -18.65 5.79
N GLN A 56 8.76 -19.04 4.89
CA GLN A 56 7.53 -19.74 5.25
C GLN A 56 7.77 -21.10 5.89
N ALA A 57 8.75 -21.85 5.39
CA ALA A 57 9.16 -23.11 5.98
C ALA A 57 9.76 -22.90 7.38
N PHE A 58 10.55 -21.83 7.56
CA PHE A 58 11.06 -21.44 8.87
C PHE A 58 9.95 -21.01 9.84
N ALA A 59 8.99 -20.19 9.38
CA ALA A 59 7.84 -19.79 10.18
C ALA A 59 7.08 -21.02 10.69
N ARG A 60 6.85 -22.03 9.84
CA ARG A 60 6.19 -23.29 10.25
C ARG A 60 6.98 -24.12 11.23
N LYS A 61 8.32 -24.05 11.16
CA LYS A 61 9.20 -24.82 12.05
C LYS A 61 9.37 -24.17 13.42
N PHE A 62 9.43 -22.84 13.47
CA PHE A 62 9.87 -22.11 14.66
C PHE A 62 8.80 -21.24 15.30
N ALA A 63 7.75 -20.82 14.57
CA ALA A 63 6.66 -20.07 15.20
C ALA A 63 5.83 -21.00 16.09
N PRO A 64 5.35 -20.50 17.25
CA PRO A 64 4.46 -21.28 18.10
C PRO A 64 3.16 -21.62 17.35
N PRO A 65 2.57 -22.81 17.56
CA PRO A 65 1.30 -23.14 16.93
C PRO A 65 0.17 -22.26 17.50
N PRO A 66 -0.84 -21.88 16.68
CA PRO A 66 -1.98 -21.09 17.14
C PRO A 66 -2.93 -21.85 18.08
N GLY A 67 -2.71 -23.14 18.28
CA GLY A 67 -3.52 -24.07 19.06
C GLY A 67 -3.32 -25.52 18.61
N ASP A 68 -4.12 -26.45 19.14
CA ASP A 68 -4.09 -27.85 18.72
C ASP A 68 -4.64 -28.00 17.29
N ILE A 69 -3.83 -28.56 16.40
CA ILE A 69 -4.19 -28.85 15.01
C ILE A 69 -5.45 -29.72 14.88
N LYS A 70 -5.72 -30.61 15.84
CA LYS A 70 -6.93 -31.45 15.85
C LYS A 70 -8.19 -30.60 15.93
N VAL A 71 -8.18 -29.55 16.77
CA VAL A 71 -9.29 -28.61 16.92
C VAL A 71 -9.54 -27.84 15.62
N PHE A 72 -8.48 -27.44 14.90
CA PHE A 72 -8.63 -26.80 13.59
C PHE A 72 -9.19 -27.74 12.54
N LYS A 73 -8.75 -29.01 12.53
CA LYS A 73 -9.31 -30.05 11.63
C LYS A 73 -10.79 -30.31 11.91
N GLU A 74 -11.15 -30.52 13.17
CA GLU A 74 -12.53 -30.78 13.60
C GLU A 74 -13.47 -29.62 13.25
N LYS A 75 -13.01 -28.38 13.43
CA LYS A 75 -13.79 -27.18 13.09
C LYS A 75 -13.76 -26.82 11.59
N LYS A 76 -13.08 -27.60 10.75
CA LYS A 76 -12.86 -27.32 9.32
C LYS A 76 -12.24 -25.94 9.08
N LYS A 77 -11.26 -25.56 9.92
CA LYS A 77 -10.55 -24.26 9.89
C LYS A 77 -9.06 -24.42 9.56
N MET A 78 -8.69 -25.40 8.75
CA MET A 78 -7.28 -25.58 8.36
C MET A 78 -6.72 -24.38 7.59
N ASN A 79 -7.57 -23.64 6.88
CA ASN A 79 -7.18 -22.40 6.20
C ASN A 79 -6.68 -21.36 7.22
N ASP A 80 -7.38 -21.17 8.35
CA ASP A 80 -6.93 -20.28 9.44
C ASP A 80 -5.57 -20.74 10.01
N TYR A 81 -5.36 -22.06 10.14
CA TYR A 81 -4.09 -22.61 10.63
C TYR A 81 -2.93 -22.32 9.68
N HIS A 82 -3.13 -22.47 8.37
CA HIS A 82 -2.10 -22.14 7.38
C HIS A 82 -1.88 -20.64 7.26
N PHE A 83 -2.96 -19.87 7.28
CA PHE A 83 -2.94 -18.41 7.24
C PHE A 83 -2.16 -17.83 8.43
N TYR A 84 -2.28 -18.44 9.61
CA TYR A 84 -1.51 -18.03 10.79
C TYR A 84 0.01 -18.02 10.56
N TYR A 85 0.58 -19.10 9.99
CA TYR A 85 2.02 -19.12 9.71
C TYR A 85 2.40 -18.22 8.53
N PHE A 86 1.48 -18.03 7.60
CA PHE A 86 1.66 -17.11 6.49
C PHE A 86 1.83 -15.67 6.98
N GLN A 87 1.07 -15.26 8.00
CA GLN A 87 1.20 -13.94 8.62
C GLN A 87 2.62 -13.63 9.13
N TYR A 88 3.39 -14.62 9.60
CA TYR A 88 4.79 -14.38 10.01
C TYR A 88 5.68 -13.99 8.82
N THR A 89 5.48 -14.62 7.67
CA THR A 89 6.20 -14.29 6.43
C THR A 89 5.85 -12.88 5.97
N THR A 90 4.55 -12.54 5.98
CA THR A 90 4.06 -11.17 5.71
C THR A 90 4.62 -10.17 6.72
N PHE A 91 4.78 -10.56 7.99
CA PHE A 91 5.33 -9.67 9.02
C PHE A 91 6.78 -9.32 8.72
N VAL A 92 7.58 -10.32 8.36
CA VAL A 92 8.97 -10.08 7.96
C VAL A 92 9.05 -9.26 6.69
N HIS A 93 8.19 -9.49 5.70
CA HIS A 93 8.10 -8.61 4.52
C HIS A 93 7.81 -7.17 4.91
N ALA A 94 6.75 -6.94 5.69
CA ALA A 94 6.36 -5.59 6.08
C ALA A 94 7.43 -4.89 6.93
N MET A 95 8.09 -5.63 7.82
CA MET A 95 9.22 -5.12 8.58
C MET A 95 10.41 -4.80 7.68
N LEU A 96 10.76 -5.67 6.72
CA LEU A 96 11.81 -5.40 5.75
C LEU A 96 11.46 -4.21 4.85
N GLY A 97 10.21 -4.05 4.43
CA GLY A 97 9.75 -2.89 3.66
C GLY A 97 9.83 -1.59 4.47
N CYS A 98 9.37 -1.61 5.73
CA CYS A 98 9.55 -0.50 6.66
C CYS A 98 11.02 -0.19 6.91
N ILE A 99 11.87 -1.21 7.09
CA ILE A 99 13.27 -1.07 7.44
C ILE A 99 14.13 -0.62 6.25
N ALA A 100 13.96 -1.27 5.10
CA ALA A 100 14.62 -0.92 3.84
C ALA A 100 14.16 0.45 3.36
N GLY A 101 12.88 0.78 3.59
CA GLY A 101 12.36 2.13 3.42
C GLY A 101 12.98 3.13 4.40
N ASN A 102 13.23 2.77 5.67
CA ASN A 102 13.58 3.69 6.75
C ASN A 102 14.96 3.50 7.43
N TYR A 103 16.03 3.01 6.79
CA TYR A 103 17.47 3.20 7.17
C TYR A 103 18.34 1.96 7.46
N PHE A 104 17.84 0.78 7.85
CA PHE A 104 18.73 -0.12 8.63
C PHE A 104 19.82 -0.84 7.81
N ILE A 105 19.59 -1.15 6.54
CA ILE A 105 20.63 -1.77 5.69
C ILE A 105 21.70 -0.75 5.25
N LEU A 106 21.36 0.54 5.22
CA LEU A 106 22.29 1.61 4.84
C LEU A 106 23.27 1.95 5.97
N VAL A 107 22.81 1.93 7.23
CA VAL A 107 23.66 2.18 8.41
C VAL A 107 24.68 1.05 8.63
N LEU A 108 24.29 -0.22 8.38
CA LEU A 108 25.22 -1.35 8.49
C LEU A 108 26.26 -1.39 7.36
N LEU A 109 25.97 -0.79 6.21
CA LEU A 109 26.86 -0.80 5.04
C LEU A 109 27.68 0.48 4.84
N HIS A 110 27.57 1.48 5.73
CA HIS A 110 28.21 2.81 5.54
C HIS A 110 27.85 3.43 4.17
N ILE A 111 26.67 3.11 3.66
CA ILE A 111 26.15 3.74 2.46
C ILE A 111 25.29 4.88 2.98
N ASP A 112 25.74 6.11 2.70
CA ASP A 112 25.10 7.33 3.13
C ASP A 112 23.56 7.30 2.93
N PRO A 113 22.78 7.97 3.79
CA PRO A 113 21.33 8.18 3.63
C PRO A 113 21.04 9.16 2.47
N LEU A 114 21.64 8.89 1.31
CA LEU A 114 22.09 9.90 0.36
C LEU A 114 20.95 10.48 -0.50
N ILE A 115 19.87 9.73 -0.70
CA ILE A 115 18.75 10.19 -1.53
C ILE A 115 17.87 11.21 -0.80
N LEU A 116 17.71 11.08 0.52
CA LEU A 116 16.83 11.93 1.33
C LEU A 116 17.57 13.09 2.01
N TYR A 117 18.83 12.88 2.40
CA TYR A 117 19.62 13.92 3.09
C TYR A 117 20.12 15.00 2.13
N TYR A 118 20.37 14.66 0.85
CA TYR A 118 21.09 15.57 -0.04
C TYR A 118 20.26 16.28 -1.09
N GLY A 119 19.00 15.92 -1.33
CA GLY A 119 18.25 16.58 -2.40
C GLY A 119 16.79 16.22 -2.38
N GLY A 120 15.94 17.22 -2.16
CA GLY A 120 14.50 17.02 -2.00
C GLY A 120 13.90 16.12 -3.08
N TYR A 121 12.82 15.45 -2.72
CA TYR A 121 12.11 14.51 -3.58
C TYR A 121 11.49 15.25 -4.78
N ARG A 122 11.72 14.77 -6.00
CA ARG A 122 10.99 15.20 -7.19
C ARG A 122 10.31 13.99 -7.80
N TYR A 123 9.06 14.19 -8.19
CA TYR A 123 8.34 13.26 -9.04
C TYR A 123 9.02 13.18 -10.40
N ASP A 124 8.69 12.12 -11.13
CA ASP A 124 9.03 11.94 -12.53
C ASP A 124 10.53 11.76 -12.79
N GLN A 125 11.25 11.26 -11.78
CA GLN A 125 12.69 11.03 -11.85
C GLN A 125 13.04 9.59 -12.25
N PRO A 126 14.21 9.39 -12.86
CA PRO A 126 14.69 8.05 -13.16
C PRO A 126 14.87 7.22 -11.89
N ASN A 127 14.65 5.93 -12.01
CA ASN A 127 14.75 4.98 -10.92
C ASN A 127 16.19 4.90 -10.42
N HIS A 128 16.35 4.88 -9.10
CA HIS A 128 17.62 4.58 -8.46
C HIS A 128 17.75 3.06 -8.25
N LEU A 129 18.98 2.55 -8.08
CA LEU A 129 19.24 1.12 -7.84
C LEU A 129 18.41 0.56 -6.67
N TYR A 130 18.36 1.30 -5.55
CA TYR A 130 17.54 0.95 -4.39
C TYR A 130 16.05 0.89 -4.72
N HIS A 131 15.60 1.72 -5.66
CA HIS A 131 14.21 1.68 -6.06
C HIS A 131 13.88 0.35 -6.72
N MET A 132 14.72 -0.05 -7.66
CA MET A 132 14.59 -1.33 -8.36
C MET A 132 14.65 -2.52 -7.41
N ILE A 133 15.58 -2.53 -6.45
CA ILE A 133 15.70 -3.60 -5.46
C ILE A 133 14.40 -3.75 -4.65
N LEU A 134 13.84 -2.65 -4.15
CA LEU A 134 12.63 -2.68 -3.33
C LEU A 134 11.39 -3.01 -4.16
N MET A 135 11.26 -2.49 -5.39
CA MET A 135 10.19 -2.87 -6.32
C MET A 135 10.21 -4.37 -6.62
N VAL A 136 11.39 -4.94 -6.90
CA VAL A 136 11.55 -6.38 -7.14
C VAL A 136 11.26 -7.20 -5.89
N HIS A 137 11.69 -6.74 -4.71
CA HIS A 137 11.40 -7.39 -3.43
C HIS A 137 9.89 -7.46 -3.14
N SER A 138 9.18 -6.35 -3.34
CA SER A 138 7.73 -6.27 -3.14
C SER A 138 6.97 -7.04 -4.21
N PHE A 139 7.39 -7.00 -5.47
CA PHE A 139 6.82 -7.82 -6.54
C PHE A 139 6.97 -9.32 -6.27
N ALA A 140 8.16 -9.75 -5.81
CA ALA A 140 8.39 -11.14 -5.41
C ALA A 140 7.52 -11.54 -4.21
N TYR A 141 7.34 -10.66 -3.22
CA TYR A 141 6.44 -10.89 -2.10
C TYR A 141 5.00 -11.08 -2.56
N PHE A 142 4.43 -10.13 -3.32
CA PHE A 142 3.04 -10.24 -3.77
C PHE A 142 2.81 -11.45 -4.68
N THR A 143 3.82 -11.87 -5.43
CA THR A 143 3.75 -13.12 -6.22
C THR A 143 3.67 -14.33 -5.30
N TYR A 144 4.55 -14.39 -4.29
CA TYR A 144 4.51 -15.42 -3.27
C TYR A 144 3.17 -15.44 -2.51
N ASP A 145 2.71 -14.28 -2.05
CA ASP A 145 1.45 -14.08 -1.33
C ASP A 145 0.28 -14.66 -2.14
N SER A 146 0.15 -14.24 -3.40
CA SER A 146 -0.87 -14.73 -4.32
C SER A 146 -0.83 -16.26 -4.50
N ILE A 147 0.36 -16.84 -4.67
CA ILE A 147 0.51 -18.30 -4.81
C ILE A 147 0.02 -19.02 -3.55
N ILE A 148 0.41 -18.51 -2.38
CA ILE A 148 0.10 -19.15 -1.10
C ILE A 148 -1.38 -19.00 -0.74
N GLU A 149 -1.99 -17.84 -0.98
CA GLU A 149 -3.41 -17.63 -0.72
C GLU A 149 -4.27 -18.51 -1.62
N ILE A 150 -3.98 -18.56 -2.93
CA ILE A 150 -4.68 -19.45 -3.87
C ILE A 150 -4.50 -20.92 -3.48
N TYR A 151 -3.29 -21.31 -3.08
CA TYR A 151 -2.99 -22.68 -2.67
C TYR A 151 -3.76 -23.12 -1.42
N TYR A 152 -3.92 -22.22 -0.43
CA TYR A 152 -4.66 -22.52 0.80
C TYR A 152 -6.15 -22.14 0.75
N GLY A 153 -6.61 -21.47 -0.31
CA GLY A 153 -7.98 -20.96 -0.42
C GLY A 153 -8.34 -20.01 0.72
N THR A 154 -7.43 -19.10 1.07
CA THR A 154 -7.62 -18.10 2.14
C THR A 154 -8.09 -16.74 1.62
N ASP A 155 -8.06 -16.58 0.30
CA ASP A 155 -8.40 -15.39 -0.46
C ASP A 155 -9.92 -15.15 -0.52
N ASP A 156 -10.31 -13.87 -0.36
CA ASP A 156 -11.61 -13.39 -0.79
C ASP A 156 -11.49 -12.62 -2.12
N PHE A 157 -12.61 -12.47 -2.82
CA PHE A 157 -12.64 -11.80 -4.14
C PHE A 157 -11.98 -10.42 -4.14
N LEU A 158 -12.12 -9.66 -3.05
CA LEU A 158 -11.55 -8.33 -2.92
C LEU A 158 -10.03 -8.36 -2.78
N THR A 159 -9.49 -9.30 -1.99
CA THR A 159 -8.03 -9.51 -1.86
C THR A 159 -7.43 -10.04 -3.16
N ASN A 160 -8.07 -10.97 -3.85
CA ASN A 160 -7.62 -11.40 -5.18
C ASN A 160 -7.57 -10.27 -6.20
N SER A 161 -8.64 -9.46 -6.24
CA SER A 161 -8.68 -8.30 -7.12
C SER A 161 -7.55 -7.33 -6.80
N HIS A 162 -7.27 -7.12 -5.52
CA HIS A 162 -6.14 -6.32 -5.06
C HIS A 162 -4.80 -6.90 -5.54
N HIS A 163 -4.57 -8.20 -5.33
CA HIS A 163 -3.32 -8.86 -5.71
C HIS A 163 -3.08 -8.83 -7.22
N VAL A 164 -4.11 -9.05 -8.05
CA VAL A 164 -3.99 -8.92 -9.50
C VAL A 164 -3.56 -7.51 -9.89
N VAL A 165 -4.22 -6.48 -9.35
CA VAL A 165 -3.87 -5.08 -9.68
C VAL A 165 -2.48 -4.72 -9.18
N VAL A 166 -2.11 -5.12 -7.95
CA VAL A 166 -0.78 -4.85 -7.38
C VAL A 166 0.31 -5.58 -8.15
N LEU A 167 0.09 -6.82 -8.58
CA LEU A 167 1.06 -7.56 -9.39
C LEU A 167 1.27 -6.90 -10.75
N LEU A 168 0.19 -6.49 -11.42
CA LEU A 168 0.29 -5.79 -12.70
C LEU A 168 1.01 -4.45 -12.55
N ALA A 169 0.64 -3.63 -11.56
CA ALA A 169 1.26 -2.35 -11.29
C ALA A 169 2.74 -2.49 -10.86
N SER A 170 3.04 -3.48 -10.01
CA SER A 170 4.43 -3.71 -9.57
C SER A 170 5.28 -4.24 -10.72
N PHE A 171 4.73 -5.07 -11.61
CA PHE A 171 5.43 -5.53 -12.80
C PHE A 171 5.76 -4.36 -13.73
N THR A 172 4.81 -3.45 -13.97
CA THR A 172 5.05 -2.26 -14.80
C THR A 172 6.09 -1.34 -14.19
N HIS A 173 6.07 -1.15 -12.87
CA HIS A 173 7.11 -0.44 -12.14
C HIS A 173 8.50 -1.08 -12.26
N VAL A 174 8.60 -2.42 -12.22
CA VAL A 174 9.88 -3.15 -12.34
C VAL A 174 10.48 -3.04 -13.75
N ILE A 175 9.66 -2.98 -14.80
CA ILE A 175 10.16 -2.86 -16.18
C ILE A 175 10.36 -1.39 -16.61
N ASN A 176 9.83 -0.43 -15.86
CA ASN A 176 9.94 0.99 -16.17
C ASN A 176 11.26 1.58 -15.63
N ARG A 177 11.80 2.57 -16.35
CA ARG A 177 12.97 3.35 -15.90
C ARG A 177 12.60 4.51 -14.97
N TYR A 178 11.33 4.83 -14.86
CA TYR A 178 10.77 5.91 -14.03
C TYR A 178 9.73 5.31 -13.06
N GLY A 179 9.14 6.13 -12.19
CA GLY A 179 8.04 5.70 -11.30
C GLY A 179 8.48 5.12 -9.95
N GLY A 180 9.78 4.87 -9.76
CA GLY A 180 10.33 4.26 -8.56
C GLY A 180 10.35 5.21 -7.38
N PHE A 181 10.48 6.52 -7.63
CA PHE A 181 10.25 7.52 -6.59
C PHE A 181 8.81 7.42 -6.11
N GLU A 182 7.83 7.43 -7.00
CA GLU A 182 6.40 7.35 -6.66
C GLU A 182 6.03 6.07 -5.91
N TYR A 183 6.66 4.95 -6.29
CA TYR A 183 6.49 3.67 -5.61
C TYR A 183 7.06 3.69 -4.18
N ILE A 184 8.25 4.27 -3.97
CA ILE A 184 9.07 4.08 -2.75
C ILE A 184 9.10 5.28 -1.84
N GLY A 185 8.72 6.43 -2.38
CA GLY A 185 9.07 7.74 -1.89
C GLY A 185 8.89 7.86 -0.40
N ASN A 186 9.96 8.27 0.27
CA ASN A 186 10.02 8.43 1.71
C ASN A 186 10.41 9.88 2.07
N SER A 187 10.04 10.30 3.29
CA SER A 187 10.36 11.54 4.03
C SER A 187 9.18 12.21 4.75
N ILE A 188 8.96 11.68 5.95
CA ILE A 188 8.56 12.48 7.12
C ILE A 188 9.64 13.56 7.33
N LYS A 189 9.41 14.78 6.82
CA LYS A 189 9.99 15.99 7.41
C LYS A 189 8.94 16.62 8.31
N PHE A 190 8.70 15.90 9.40
CA PHE A 190 8.01 16.26 10.62
C PHE A 190 7.00 17.43 10.47
N PHE A 191 5.75 17.06 10.22
CA PHE A 191 4.54 17.86 10.44
C PHE A 191 4.24 19.07 9.53
N LEU A 192 5.12 19.54 8.63
CA LEU A 192 4.73 20.66 7.75
C LEU A 192 5.28 20.74 6.31
N ASN A 193 6.08 19.77 5.81
CA ASN A 193 6.50 19.73 4.40
C ASN A 193 6.70 18.27 3.92
N THR A 194 5.66 17.66 3.35
CA THR A 194 5.48 16.19 3.23
C THR A 194 5.99 15.62 1.91
N HIS A 195 6.95 14.69 1.94
CA HIS A 195 7.35 13.89 0.77
C HIS A 195 7.31 12.40 1.14
N LEU A 196 6.42 11.59 0.53
CA LEU A 196 6.30 10.13 0.75
C LEU A 196 5.50 9.52 -0.46
N VAL A 197 5.08 8.25 -0.57
CA VAL A 197 4.15 7.62 0.38
C VAL A 197 3.69 6.16 0.00
N LEU A 198 3.59 5.70 -1.26
CA LEU A 198 2.72 4.54 -1.62
C LEU A 198 3.08 3.19 -0.97
N HIS A 199 4.30 2.67 -1.18
CA HIS A 199 4.67 1.37 -0.58
C HIS A 199 4.79 1.49 0.95
N LEU A 200 5.33 2.60 1.47
CA LEU A 200 5.49 2.75 2.91
C LEU A 200 4.15 2.90 3.66
N THR A 201 3.13 3.56 3.09
CA THR A 201 1.81 3.63 3.74
C THR A 201 1.10 2.30 3.78
N ALA A 202 1.33 1.49 2.75
CA ALA A 202 0.91 0.09 2.80
C ALA A 202 1.64 -0.61 3.96
N GLU A 203 2.98 -0.52 4.01
CA GLU A 203 3.78 -1.30 4.95
C GLU A 203 3.69 -0.85 6.42
N ILE A 204 3.48 0.44 6.73
CA ILE A 204 3.35 0.87 8.14
C ILE A 204 2.11 0.26 8.81
N SER A 205 1.02 0.09 8.06
CA SER A 205 -0.24 -0.46 8.59
C SER A 205 -0.23 -1.99 8.67
N ASN A 206 0.60 -2.66 7.85
CA ASN A 206 0.63 -4.12 7.71
C ASN A 206 1.02 -4.87 9.00
N PRO A 207 2.05 -4.47 9.79
CA PRO A 207 2.39 -5.11 11.05
C PRO A 207 1.21 -5.19 12.03
N PHE A 208 0.40 -4.13 12.11
CA PHE A 208 -0.78 -4.09 12.98
C PHE A 208 -1.93 -4.95 12.45
N LEU A 209 -2.11 -5.02 11.12
CA LEU A 209 -3.06 -5.95 10.47
C LEU A 209 -2.68 -7.41 10.77
N ILE A 210 -1.41 -7.72 10.66
CA ILE A 210 -0.86 -9.04 10.90
C ILE A 210 -1.03 -9.44 12.35
N LEU A 211 -0.61 -8.58 13.27
CA LEU A 211 -0.76 -8.82 14.71
C LEU A 211 -2.23 -9.04 15.08
N ARG A 212 -3.14 -8.24 14.49
CA ARG A 212 -4.60 -8.42 14.66
C ARG A 212 -5.04 -9.82 14.23
N THR A 213 -4.61 -10.27 13.05
CA THR A 213 -4.95 -11.58 12.50
C THR A 213 -4.41 -12.72 13.35
N VAL A 214 -3.13 -12.65 13.74
CA VAL A 214 -2.46 -13.64 14.61
C VAL A 214 -3.18 -13.76 15.96
N LEU A 215 -3.48 -12.64 16.62
CA LEU A 215 -4.22 -12.62 17.88
C LEU A 215 -5.64 -13.19 17.72
N LYS A 216 -6.32 -12.85 16.61
CA LYS A 216 -7.65 -13.36 16.29
C LYS A 216 -7.67 -14.88 16.11
N ILE A 217 -6.70 -15.45 15.39
CA ILE A 217 -6.63 -16.90 15.14
C ILE A 217 -6.23 -17.64 16.42
N SER A 218 -5.38 -17.04 17.25
CA SER A 218 -4.96 -17.58 18.55
C SER A 218 -6.04 -17.49 19.65
N GLY A 219 -7.26 -17.03 19.32
CA GLY A 219 -8.37 -16.90 20.27
C GLY A 219 -8.24 -15.72 21.25
N MET A 220 -7.35 -14.77 21.00
CA MET A 220 -7.05 -13.64 21.90
C MET A 220 -7.87 -12.37 21.60
N LYS A 221 -9.06 -12.50 21.00
CA LYS A 221 -9.90 -11.36 20.59
C LYS A 221 -10.37 -10.50 21.76
N GLU A 222 -10.59 -11.10 22.92
CA GLU A 222 -11.10 -10.41 24.11
C GLU A 222 -9.99 -9.74 24.94
N THR A 223 -8.74 -9.80 24.48
CA THR A 223 -7.59 -9.22 25.20
C THR A 223 -7.49 -7.71 24.96
N THR A 224 -7.00 -6.97 25.97
CA THR A 224 -6.68 -5.55 25.83
C THR A 224 -5.66 -5.30 24.71
N LEU A 225 -4.70 -6.21 24.52
CA LEU A 225 -3.72 -6.14 23.43
C LEU A 225 -4.40 -6.15 22.05
N TYR A 226 -5.36 -7.05 21.84
CA TYR A 226 -6.13 -7.08 20.58
C TYR A 226 -6.92 -5.79 20.39
N ALA A 227 -7.60 -5.30 21.43
CA ALA A 227 -8.39 -4.06 21.36
C ALA A 227 -7.53 -2.85 21.00
N VAL A 228 -6.38 -2.67 21.68
CA VAL A 228 -5.43 -1.58 21.40
C VAL A 228 -4.87 -1.69 19.99
N ASN A 229 -4.43 -2.89 19.58
CA ASN A 229 -3.89 -3.11 18.24
C ASN A 229 -4.94 -2.85 17.14
N ASP A 230 -6.21 -3.21 17.38
CA ASP A 230 -7.29 -2.96 16.43
C ASP A 230 -7.53 -1.46 16.20
N VAL A 231 -7.42 -0.65 17.26
CA VAL A 231 -7.48 0.82 17.17
C VAL A 231 -6.26 1.37 16.42
N ILE A 232 -5.05 0.93 16.76
CA ILE A 232 -3.82 1.39 16.08
C ILE A 232 -3.86 1.02 14.59
N PHE A 233 -4.25 -0.22 14.26
CA PHE A 233 -4.45 -0.66 12.89
C PHE A 233 -5.46 0.24 12.16
N ALA A 234 -6.63 0.46 12.74
CA ALA A 234 -7.66 1.28 12.11
C ALA A 234 -7.18 2.73 11.88
N THR A 235 -6.58 3.36 12.89
CA THR A 235 -6.09 4.74 12.78
C THR A 235 -4.99 4.85 11.73
N THR A 236 -4.00 3.96 11.76
CA THR A 236 -2.89 3.97 10.78
C THR A 236 -3.40 3.69 9.37
N PHE A 237 -4.26 2.69 9.19
CA PHE A 237 -4.84 2.37 7.88
C PHE A 237 -5.66 3.53 7.32
N LEU A 238 -6.59 4.09 8.11
CA LEU A 238 -7.43 5.20 7.66
C LEU A 238 -6.61 6.45 7.36
N PHE A 239 -5.69 6.84 8.25
CA PHE A 239 -4.88 8.02 8.01
C PHE A 239 -3.99 7.86 6.78
N LEU A 240 -3.17 6.81 6.74
CA LEU A 240 -2.15 6.63 5.70
C LEU A 240 -2.75 6.26 4.33
N ARG A 241 -3.75 5.38 4.29
CA ARG A 241 -4.32 4.89 3.03
C ARG A 241 -5.51 5.70 2.52
N MET A 242 -6.24 6.41 3.39
CA MET A 242 -7.43 7.17 2.97
C MET A 242 -7.24 8.67 2.90
N ILE A 243 -6.23 9.21 3.59
CA ILE A 243 -5.95 10.66 3.55
C ILE A 243 -4.66 10.89 2.79
N VAL A 244 -3.57 10.24 3.21
CA VAL A 244 -2.28 10.50 2.58
C VAL A 244 -2.26 9.97 1.15
N THR A 245 -2.60 8.68 0.92
CA THR A 245 -2.55 8.00 -0.40
C THR A 245 -3.28 8.73 -1.55
N PRO A 246 -4.53 9.21 -1.39
CA PRO A 246 -5.19 9.99 -2.44
C PRO A 246 -4.47 11.30 -2.77
N CYS A 247 -3.85 11.96 -1.79
CA CYS A 247 -3.08 13.17 -2.06
C CYS A 247 -1.90 12.86 -3.00
N ILE A 248 -1.16 11.76 -2.80
CA ILE A 248 -0.04 11.36 -3.70
C ILE A 248 -0.54 11.00 -5.08
N LEU A 249 -1.68 10.32 -5.17
CA LEU A 249 -2.21 9.92 -6.47
C LEU A 249 -2.36 11.14 -7.38
N VAL A 250 -2.83 12.27 -6.86
CA VAL A 250 -2.93 13.53 -7.63
C VAL A 250 -1.56 13.95 -8.17
N TYR A 251 -0.49 13.90 -7.38
CA TYR A 251 0.87 14.23 -7.85
C TYR A 251 1.43 13.20 -8.84
N MET A 252 1.19 11.91 -8.59
CA MET A 252 1.61 10.84 -9.49
C MET A 252 0.97 11.00 -10.89
N LEU A 253 -0.26 11.51 -10.94
CA LEU A 253 -0.93 11.77 -12.22
C LEU A 253 -0.29 12.93 -13.00
N GLU A 254 0.36 13.88 -12.32
CA GLU A 254 1.08 15.00 -12.96
C GLU A 254 2.38 14.58 -13.65
N GLY A 255 3.07 13.53 -13.17
CA GLY A 255 4.37 13.13 -13.73
C GLY A 255 4.29 12.63 -15.18
N HIS A 256 5.18 13.09 -16.05
CA HIS A 256 5.08 12.87 -17.50
C HIS A 256 5.75 11.60 -18.01
N ASN A 257 6.76 11.07 -17.32
CA ASN A 257 7.51 9.85 -17.66
C ASN A 257 7.00 8.61 -16.88
N ILE A 258 6.00 8.78 -15.99
CA ILE A 258 5.37 7.67 -15.27
C ILE A 258 4.35 7.00 -16.19
N LEU A 259 4.46 5.69 -16.36
CA LEU A 259 3.58 4.93 -17.25
C LEU A 259 2.10 5.06 -16.85
N VAL A 260 1.23 5.11 -17.86
CA VAL A 260 -0.24 5.05 -17.70
C VAL A 260 -0.65 3.88 -16.81
N ALA A 261 -0.01 2.72 -17.02
CA ALA A 261 -0.34 1.50 -16.28
C ALA A 261 -0.09 1.66 -14.77
N ASP A 262 0.99 2.36 -14.37
CA ASP A 262 1.30 2.61 -12.96
C ASP A 262 0.27 3.57 -12.34
N LYS A 263 -0.08 4.63 -13.07
CA LYS A 263 -1.10 5.62 -12.66
C LYS A 263 -2.46 4.97 -12.45
N VAL A 264 -2.92 4.22 -13.45
CA VAL A 264 -4.21 3.52 -13.44
C VAL A 264 -4.20 2.39 -12.39
N GLY A 265 -3.12 1.63 -12.31
CA GLY A 265 -2.94 0.57 -11.32
C GLY A 265 -3.04 1.10 -9.89
N THR A 266 -2.36 2.19 -9.58
CA THR A 266 -2.43 2.85 -8.27
C THR A 266 -3.84 3.37 -7.96
N ALA A 267 -4.51 3.97 -8.94
CA ALA A 267 -5.89 4.41 -8.82
C ALA A 267 -6.85 3.25 -8.49
N PHE A 268 -6.68 2.09 -9.15
CA PHE A 268 -7.45 0.88 -8.85
C PHE A 268 -7.12 0.27 -7.48
N ILE A 269 -5.86 0.32 -7.04
CA ILE A 269 -5.48 -0.10 -5.68
C ILE A 269 -6.23 0.76 -4.66
N LEU A 270 -6.22 2.08 -4.82
CA LEU A 270 -6.97 2.99 -3.95
C LEU A 270 -8.47 2.69 -3.97
N PHE A 271 -9.04 2.48 -5.16
CA PHE A 271 -10.44 2.10 -5.34
C PHE A 271 -10.81 0.85 -4.51
N ILE A 272 -10.00 -0.21 -4.58
CA ILE A 272 -10.21 -1.45 -3.81
C ILE A 272 -10.08 -1.18 -2.30
N GLN A 273 -9.11 -0.36 -1.89
CA GLN A 273 -8.89 -0.02 -0.48
C GLN A 273 -10.06 0.75 0.15
N LEU A 274 -10.84 1.51 -0.64
CA LEU A 274 -12.03 2.19 -0.13
C LEU A 274 -13.08 1.20 0.42
N PHE A 275 -13.23 0.02 -0.20
CA PHE A 275 -14.16 -1.00 0.30
C PHE A 275 -13.73 -1.56 1.65
N TRP A 276 -12.42 -1.79 1.84
CA TRP A 276 -11.89 -2.17 3.14
C TRP A 276 -12.07 -1.06 4.18
N CYS A 277 -11.90 0.20 3.79
CA CYS A 277 -12.16 1.34 4.67
C CYS A 277 -13.61 1.35 5.17
N TYR A 278 -14.58 1.14 4.28
CA TYR A 278 -16.00 1.08 4.66
C TYR A 278 -16.26 -0.03 5.66
N ARG A 279 -15.65 -1.21 5.44
CA ARG A 279 -15.74 -2.34 6.37
C ARG A 279 -15.09 -2.03 7.71
N ILE A 280 -13.93 -1.37 7.74
CA ILE A 280 -13.25 -0.97 8.98
C ILE A 280 -14.12 0.01 9.77
N ILE A 281 -14.63 1.06 9.12
CA ILE A 281 -15.50 2.06 9.77
C ILE A 281 -16.78 1.40 10.28
N TYR A 282 -17.40 0.52 9.50
CA TYR A 282 -18.56 -0.27 9.93
C TYR A 282 -18.27 -1.05 11.23
N LEU A 283 -17.16 -1.79 11.28
CA LEU A 283 -16.78 -2.59 12.46
C LEU A 283 -16.49 -1.72 13.69
N ILE A 284 -15.90 -0.54 13.50
CA ILE A 284 -15.69 0.42 14.60
C ILE A 284 -17.04 0.92 15.14
N LEU A 285 -17.94 1.32 14.24
CA LEU A 285 -19.28 1.80 14.61
C LEU A 285 -20.10 0.69 15.30
N GLU A 286 -20.00 -0.55 14.83
CA GLU A 286 -20.61 -1.72 15.45
C GLU A 286 -20.13 -1.90 16.90
N LYS A 287 -18.82 -1.80 17.15
CA LYS A 287 -18.25 -1.89 18.51
C LYS A 287 -18.69 -0.76 19.43
N ILE A 288 -18.73 0.48 18.93
CA ILE A 288 -19.22 1.64 19.70
C ILE A 288 -20.69 1.41 20.06
N ARG A 289 -21.47 0.89 19.11
CA ARG A 289 -22.89 0.57 19.29
C ARG A 289 -23.11 -0.52 20.33
N GLU A 290 -22.37 -1.62 20.25
CA GLU A 290 -22.42 -2.71 21.23
C GLU A 290 -22.03 -2.24 22.64
N SER A 291 -21.04 -1.34 22.73
CA SER A 291 -20.64 -0.73 24.01
C SER A 291 -21.70 0.21 24.59
N SER A 292 -22.60 0.73 23.76
CA SER A 292 -23.72 1.60 24.16
C SER A 292 -24.99 0.83 24.53
N LYS A 293 -24.93 -0.51 24.53
CA LYS A 293 -26.06 -1.38 24.85
C LYS A 293 -26.24 -1.49 26.36
N ASP A 294 -27.45 -1.18 26.84
CA ASP A 294 -27.78 -1.28 28.26
C ASP A 294 -28.16 -2.71 28.68
N LYS A 295 -28.42 -2.90 29.98
CA LYS A 295 -28.85 -4.20 30.55
C LYS A 295 -30.21 -4.66 30.03
N SER A 296 -31.05 -3.75 29.52
CA SER A 296 -32.34 -4.09 28.89
C SER A 296 -32.17 -4.57 27.44
N GLY A 297 -30.95 -4.46 26.90
CA GLY A 297 -30.64 -4.74 25.50
C GLY A 297 -30.96 -3.59 24.55
N THR A 298 -31.36 -2.42 25.10
CA THR A 298 -31.64 -1.21 24.36
C THR A 298 -30.34 -0.46 24.07
N TYR A 299 -30.28 0.07 22.86
CA TYR A 299 -29.14 0.78 22.31
C TYR A 299 -29.26 2.28 22.62
N ASN A 300 -28.40 2.81 23.49
CA ASN A 300 -28.32 4.24 23.83
C ASN A 300 -27.16 4.93 23.11
N GLU A 301 -26.93 4.61 21.83
CA GLU A 301 -25.90 5.29 21.04
C GLU A 301 -26.25 6.74 20.69
N PRO A 302 -25.25 7.63 20.55
CA PRO A 302 -25.45 8.95 19.99
C PRO A 302 -26.11 8.88 18.59
N GLN A 303 -26.97 9.86 18.28
CA GLN A 303 -27.68 9.90 16.99
C GLN A 303 -26.73 9.86 15.79
N LEU A 304 -25.56 10.50 15.90
CA LEU A 304 -24.53 10.45 14.87
C LEU A 304 -24.03 9.02 14.61
N VAL A 305 -23.77 8.24 15.66
CA VAL A 305 -23.32 6.83 15.54
C VAL A 305 -24.41 5.99 14.87
N LYS A 306 -25.67 6.18 15.24
CA LYS A 306 -26.81 5.48 14.63
C LYS A 306 -26.91 5.76 13.12
N VAL A 307 -26.80 7.03 12.72
CA VAL A 307 -26.83 7.45 11.31
C VAL A 307 -25.65 6.88 10.54
N LEU A 308 -24.42 7.08 11.04
CA LEU A 308 -23.21 6.56 10.41
C LEU A 308 -23.24 5.03 10.29
N PHE A 309 -23.65 4.32 11.35
CA PHE A 309 -23.78 2.87 11.32
C PHE A 309 -24.73 2.41 10.23
N SER A 310 -25.90 3.06 10.08
CA SER A 310 -26.86 2.74 9.01
C SER A 310 -26.27 2.98 7.62
N ILE A 311 -25.53 4.08 7.43
CA ILE A 311 -24.87 4.41 6.16
C ILE A 311 -23.83 3.34 5.82
N PHE A 312 -22.86 3.10 6.72
CA PHE A 312 -21.77 2.16 6.46
C PHE A 312 -22.24 0.71 6.38
N LYS A 313 -23.30 0.34 7.11
CA LYS A 313 -23.97 -0.96 6.94
C LYS A 313 -24.55 -1.10 5.53
N SER A 314 -25.24 -0.06 5.03
CA SER A 314 -25.76 -0.06 3.67
C SER A 314 -24.62 -0.16 2.64
N LEU A 315 -23.54 0.62 2.80
CA LEU A 315 -22.37 0.56 1.92
C LEU A 315 -21.69 -0.82 1.88
N CYS A 316 -21.73 -1.59 2.98
CA CYS A 316 -21.11 -2.91 3.04
C CYS A 316 -22.02 -4.05 2.52
N TYR A 317 -23.34 -3.94 2.70
CA TYR A 317 -24.26 -5.08 2.53
C TYR A 317 -25.41 -4.84 1.54
N ASP A 318 -25.77 -3.60 1.24
CA ASP A 318 -26.78 -3.29 0.21
C ASP A 318 -26.12 -3.24 -1.18
N ARG A 319 -26.50 -4.19 -2.04
CA ARG A 319 -25.98 -4.29 -3.42
C ARG A 319 -26.21 -3.01 -4.23
N LYS A 320 -27.33 -2.31 -4.05
CA LYS A 320 -27.62 -1.06 -4.79
C LYS A 320 -26.71 0.06 -4.33
N ALA A 321 -26.55 0.21 -3.01
CA ALA A 321 -25.63 1.18 -2.44
C ALA A 321 -24.18 0.89 -2.87
N LEU A 322 -23.78 -0.38 -2.88
CA LEU A 322 -22.45 -0.81 -3.31
C LEU A 322 -22.19 -0.47 -4.78
N ILE A 323 -23.15 -0.69 -5.69
CA ILE A 323 -23.00 -0.31 -7.10
C ILE A 323 -22.90 1.21 -7.26
N LEU A 324 -23.78 1.96 -6.59
CA LEU A 324 -23.80 3.42 -6.67
C LEU A 324 -22.48 4.02 -6.16
N ILE A 325 -21.98 3.53 -5.01
CA ILE A 325 -20.71 4.02 -4.46
C ILE A 325 -19.53 3.59 -5.34
N SER A 326 -19.55 2.39 -5.92
CA SER A 326 -18.51 1.95 -6.87
C SER A 326 -18.45 2.85 -8.10
N ILE A 327 -19.61 3.21 -8.69
CA ILE A 327 -19.66 4.14 -9.82
C ILE A 327 -19.14 5.52 -9.40
N THR A 328 -19.58 6.02 -8.24
CA THR A 328 -19.15 7.32 -7.71
C THR A 328 -17.63 7.35 -7.50
N GLN A 329 -17.07 6.32 -6.86
CA GLN A 329 -15.63 6.18 -6.63
C GLN A 329 -14.85 6.07 -7.93
N PHE A 330 -15.35 5.28 -8.89
CA PHE A 330 -14.72 5.15 -10.20
C PHE A 330 -14.65 6.52 -10.89
N VAL A 331 -15.73 7.30 -10.85
CA VAL A 331 -15.73 8.66 -11.39
C VAL A 331 -14.73 9.56 -10.66
N LEU A 332 -14.71 9.54 -9.32
CA LEU A 332 -13.83 10.41 -8.52
C LEU A 332 -12.35 10.07 -8.63
N ILE A 333 -12.00 8.78 -8.67
CA ILE A 333 -10.61 8.31 -8.61
C ILE A 333 -10.01 8.11 -10.00
N ILE A 334 -10.84 7.79 -11.00
CA ILE A 334 -10.37 7.44 -12.34
C ILE A 334 -10.85 8.46 -13.36
N ALA A 335 -12.16 8.69 -13.51
CA ALA A 335 -12.67 9.51 -14.62
C ALA A 335 -12.35 11.01 -14.49
N ILE A 336 -12.49 11.58 -13.30
CA ILE A 336 -12.17 12.99 -13.05
C ILE A 336 -10.67 13.24 -13.24
N PRO A 337 -9.77 12.48 -12.60
CA PRO A 337 -8.34 12.72 -12.80
C PRO A 337 -7.92 12.42 -14.23
N TYR A 338 -8.51 11.43 -14.90
CA TYR A 338 -8.33 11.21 -16.33
C TYR A 338 -8.64 12.45 -17.17
N TYR A 339 -9.76 13.13 -16.89
CA TYR A 339 -10.16 14.33 -17.63
C TYR A 339 -9.20 15.50 -17.41
N PHE A 340 -8.78 15.74 -16.16
CA PHE A 340 -7.87 16.86 -15.83
C PHE A 340 -6.43 16.62 -16.25
N TYR A 341 -5.99 15.37 -16.26
CA TYR A 341 -4.61 14.97 -16.51
C TYR A 341 -4.45 14.19 -17.82
N GLN A 342 -5.37 14.34 -18.77
CA GLN A 342 -5.34 13.60 -20.05
C GLN A 342 -4.00 13.75 -20.77
N ASP A 343 -3.43 14.96 -20.75
CA ASP A 343 -2.16 15.27 -21.40
C ASP A 343 -1.01 14.53 -20.70
N SER A 344 -0.89 14.60 -19.36
CA SER A 344 0.18 13.90 -18.64
C SER A 344 0.00 12.39 -18.60
N ILE A 345 -1.24 11.88 -18.68
CA ILE A 345 -1.51 10.44 -18.70
C ILE A 345 -1.00 9.87 -20.03
N PHE A 346 -1.42 10.40 -21.17
CA PHE A 346 -1.14 9.79 -22.47
C PHE A 346 0.13 10.25 -23.18
N ASN A 347 0.79 11.33 -22.73
CA ASN A 347 2.01 11.84 -23.38
C ASN A 347 3.25 10.92 -23.25
N ASN A 348 3.13 9.73 -22.65
CA ASN A 348 4.24 8.78 -22.50
C ASN A 348 4.63 8.02 -23.78
N TYR A 349 4.01 8.31 -24.93
CA TYR A 349 4.29 7.64 -26.21
C TYR A 349 4.23 8.58 -27.41
#